data_AF-A0A6P7GGZ3-F1
#
_entry.id   AF-A0A6P7GGZ3-F1
#
_cell.length_a   1.000
_cell.length_b   1.000
_cell.length_c   1.000
_cell.angle_alpha   90.00
_cell.angle_beta   90.00
_cell.angle_gamma   90.00
#
_symmetry.space_group_name_H-M   'P 1'
#
loop_
_entity.id
_entity.type
_entity.pdbx_description
1 polymer ?
#
loop_
_entity_poly.entity_id
_entity_poly.type
_entity_poly.pdbx_seq_one_letter_code
_entity_poly.pdbx_strand_id
1 'polypeptide(L)'
;KAPSEAVFRGTEFLSYDLSQTGGEPIVSAQDSVIFYFKTRQPNGLLFYTGDGNDYLNVAIKDGILSLTMGLSNGKQEMQIKPNKVRFDDNQWHKVSIHRRIQEVSA
;
A
#
# COMPACT_ATOMS: atom_id res chain seq x y z
N LYS A 1 24.22 -0.74 7.47
CA LYS A 1 23.65 0.29 6.56
C LYS A 1 22.51 0.95 7.31
N ALA A 2 22.50 2.28 7.47
CA ALA A 2 21.39 2.95 8.14
C ALA A 2 20.08 2.68 7.37
N PRO A 3 18.92 2.55 8.05
CA PRO A 3 17.65 2.48 7.35
C PRO A 3 17.46 3.72 6.49
N SER A 4 16.98 3.54 5.26
CA SER A 4 16.61 4.66 4.41
C SER A 4 15.27 5.20 4.90
N GLU A 5 15.30 6.34 5.59
CA GLU A 5 14.11 7.03 6.10
C GLU A 5 13.87 8.32 5.32
N ALA A 6 12.60 8.66 5.09
CA ALA A 6 12.17 9.91 4.49
C ALA A 6 11.02 10.52 5.30
N VAL A 7 10.94 11.85 5.32
CA VAL A 7 9.88 12.59 6.01
C VAL A 7 9.01 13.29 4.97
N PHE A 8 7.71 13.05 5.04
CA PHE A 8 6.71 13.66 4.18
C PHE A 8 5.83 14.59 5.03
N ARG A 9 5.62 15.83 4.57
CA ARG A 9 4.82 16.87 5.24
C ARG A 9 3.48 17.10 4.56
N GLY A 10 3.21 16.40 3.47
CA GLY A 10 1.91 16.33 2.80
C GLY A 10 1.93 16.79 1.34
N THR A 11 3.05 17.35 0.87
CA THR A 11 3.22 17.80 -0.52
C THR A 11 4.32 17.03 -1.26
N GLU A 12 5.05 16.17 -0.55
CA GLU A 12 6.13 15.36 -1.08
C GLU A 12 5.65 13.93 -1.34
N PHE A 13 6.21 13.28 -2.36
CA PHE A 13 6.01 11.87 -2.64
C PHE A 13 7.23 11.31 -3.36
N LEU A 14 7.39 9.99 -3.31
CA LEU A 14 8.31 9.27 -4.18
C LEU A 14 7.49 8.65 -5.31
N SER A 15 7.97 8.81 -6.53
CA SER A 15 7.43 8.13 -7.70
C SER A 15 8.50 7.26 -8.32
N TYR A 16 8.14 6.05 -8.70
CA TYR A 16 8.97 5.19 -9.50
C TYR A 16 8.23 4.88 -10.80
N ASP A 17 8.87 5.23 -11.92
CA ASP A 17 8.31 4.98 -13.23
C ASP A 17 8.60 3.53 -13.65
N LEU A 18 7.55 2.71 -13.60
CA LEU A 18 7.62 1.31 -14.01
C LEU A 18 7.66 1.13 -15.53
N SER A 19 7.37 2.16 -16.34
CA SER A 19 7.48 2.02 -17.81
C SER A 19 8.93 1.79 -18.27
N GLN A 20 9.90 2.20 -17.47
CA GLN A 20 11.33 2.06 -17.79
C GLN A 20 11.86 0.63 -17.66
N THR A 21 11.05 -0.33 -17.20
CA THR A 21 11.38 -1.78 -17.26
C THR A 21 11.18 -2.37 -18.66
N GLY A 22 11.07 -1.53 -19.69
CA GLY A 22 10.81 -1.94 -21.08
C GLY A 22 9.34 -1.89 -21.48
N GLY A 23 8.48 -1.24 -20.70
CA GLY A 23 7.04 -1.17 -20.92
C GLY A 23 6.28 -2.44 -20.54
N GLU A 24 6.99 -3.50 -20.14
CA GLU A 24 6.36 -4.73 -19.66
C GLU A 24 5.75 -4.51 -18.28
N PRO A 25 4.45 -4.83 -18.09
CA PRO A 25 3.82 -4.78 -16.78
C PRO A 25 4.62 -5.63 -15.78
N ILE A 26 4.61 -5.24 -14.50
CA ILE A 26 5.01 -6.17 -13.44
C ILE A 26 3.96 -7.29 -13.42
N VAL A 27 4.23 -8.37 -14.17
CA VAL A 27 3.42 -9.58 -14.15
C VAL A 27 4.04 -10.52 -13.13
N SER A 28 3.40 -10.60 -11.96
CA SER A 28 3.90 -11.40 -10.85
C SER A 28 2.79 -12.25 -10.26
N ALA A 29 3.07 -13.54 -10.09
CA ALA A 29 2.17 -14.44 -9.38
C ALA A 29 2.16 -14.19 -7.86
N GLN A 30 3.21 -13.54 -7.33
CA GLN A 30 3.40 -13.27 -5.90
C GLN A 30 4.17 -11.98 -5.68
N ASP A 31 3.53 -10.98 -5.07
CA ASP A 31 4.16 -9.72 -4.71
C ASP A 31 4.27 -9.56 -3.20
N SER A 32 5.39 -8.99 -2.75
CA SER A 32 5.60 -8.63 -1.36
C SER A 32 6.02 -7.17 -1.25
N VAL A 33 5.18 -6.36 -0.64
CA VAL A 33 5.49 -4.96 -0.29
C VAL A 33 5.62 -4.86 1.22
N ILE A 34 6.78 -4.41 1.70
CA ILE A 34 7.06 -4.25 3.12
C ILE A 34 7.61 -2.85 3.36
N PHE A 35 6.96 -2.10 4.25
CA PHE A 35 7.45 -0.79 4.68
C PHE A 35 7.09 -0.52 6.14
N TYR A 36 7.73 0.49 6.70
CA TYR A 36 7.44 1.00 8.03
C TYR A 36 6.90 2.42 7.91
N PHE A 37 5.91 2.77 8.73
CA PHE A 37 5.41 4.14 8.79
C PHE A 37 5.20 4.59 10.24
N LYS A 38 5.23 5.91 10.43
CA LYS A 38 4.91 6.59 11.68
C LYS A 38 4.22 7.90 11.35
N THR A 39 3.05 8.15 11.93
CA THR A 39 2.29 9.37 11.66
C THR A 39 1.45 9.80 12.87
N ARG A 40 1.08 11.08 12.90
CA ARG A 40 0.01 11.65 13.75
C ARG A 40 -1.23 12.03 12.94
N GLN A 41 -1.15 11.94 11.61
CA GLN A 41 -2.23 12.31 10.72
C GLN A 41 -3.19 11.12 10.58
N PRO A 42 -4.50 11.31 10.82
CA PRO A 42 -5.47 10.22 10.75
C PRO A 42 -5.77 9.79 9.31
N ASN A 43 -5.40 10.62 8.32
CA ASN A 43 -5.66 10.40 6.90
C ASN A 43 -4.38 10.65 6.09
N GLY A 44 -4.05 9.75 5.18
CA GLY A 44 -2.88 9.90 4.30
C GLY A 44 -2.61 8.67 3.43
N LEU A 45 -2.13 8.91 2.21
CA LEU A 45 -1.65 7.86 1.32
C LEU A 45 -0.29 7.36 1.81
N LEU A 46 -0.12 6.03 1.88
CA LEU A 46 1.13 5.39 2.30
C LEU A 46 1.83 4.72 1.12
N PHE A 47 1.07 4.04 0.26
CA PHE A 47 1.59 3.36 -0.91
C PHE A 47 0.52 3.25 -1.99
N TYR A 48 0.92 3.45 -3.25
CA TYR A 48 0.07 3.25 -4.41
C TYR A 48 0.89 2.66 -5.55
N THR A 49 0.31 1.69 -6.25
CA THR A 49 0.77 1.21 -7.55
C THR A 49 -0.43 0.76 -8.35
N GLY A 50 -0.39 0.90 -9.67
CA GLY A 50 -1.48 0.46 -10.54
C GLY A 50 -1.55 1.23 -11.85
N ASP A 51 -2.38 0.69 -12.74
CA ASP A 51 -2.76 1.30 -14.01
C ASP A 51 -4.25 1.03 -14.28
N GLY A 52 -4.99 2.09 -14.60
CA GLY A 52 -6.45 2.03 -14.80
C GLY A 52 -7.20 1.37 -13.64
N ASN A 53 -7.80 0.21 -13.90
CA ASN A 53 -8.64 -0.53 -12.95
C ASN A 53 -7.87 -1.58 -12.13
N ASP A 54 -6.59 -1.86 -12.43
CA ASP A 54 -5.74 -2.76 -11.63
C ASP A 54 -4.82 -1.90 -10.76
N TYR A 55 -5.09 -1.87 -9.47
CA TYR A 55 -4.31 -1.06 -8.54
C TYR A 55 -4.29 -1.66 -7.16
N LEU A 56 -3.27 -1.28 -6.39
CA LEU A 56 -3.12 -1.52 -4.97
C LEU A 56 -2.90 -0.19 -4.28
N ASN A 57 -3.80 0.14 -3.35
CA ASN A 57 -3.78 1.35 -2.56
C ASN A 57 -3.72 1.02 -1.07
N VAL A 58 -2.77 1.61 -0.37
CA VAL A 58 -2.60 1.49 1.09
C VAL A 58 -2.62 2.88 1.68
N ALA A 59 -3.56 3.14 2.57
CA ALA A 59 -3.73 4.44 3.19
C ALA A 59 -4.09 4.28 4.66
N ILE A 60 -3.76 5.29 5.46
CA ILE A 60 -4.43 5.49 6.75
C ILE A 60 -5.70 6.31 6.50
N LYS A 61 -6.84 5.85 7.04
CA LYS A 61 -8.14 6.53 6.99
C LYS A 61 -8.74 6.51 8.39
N ASP A 62 -9.10 7.66 8.94
CA ASP A 62 -9.62 7.81 10.30
C ASP A 62 -8.77 7.13 11.40
N GLY A 63 -7.45 7.08 11.19
CA GLY A 63 -6.49 6.46 12.09
C GLY A 63 -6.40 4.93 12.01
N ILE A 64 -7.07 4.30 11.04
CA ILE A 64 -6.97 2.85 10.76
C ILE A 64 -6.36 2.61 9.37
N LEU A 65 -5.79 1.43 9.17
CA LEU A 65 -5.17 1.08 7.89
C LEU A 65 -6.24 0.56 6.92
N SER A 66 -6.27 1.11 5.72
CA SER A 66 -7.18 0.76 4.63
C SER A 66 -6.37 0.26 3.45
N LEU A 67 -6.73 -0.94 2.99
CA LEU A 67 -6.26 -1.55 1.76
C LEU A 67 -7.38 -1.50 0.73
N THR A 68 -7.09 -1.05 -0.47
CA THR A 68 -8.05 -1.08 -1.58
C THR A 68 -7.36 -1.63 -2.81
N MET A 69 -7.98 -2.59 -3.47
CA MET A 69 -7.46 -3.22 -4.68
C MET A 69 -8.50 -3.14 -5.79
N GLY A 70 -8.10 -2.60 -6.93
CA GLY A 70 -8.84 -2.76 -8.17
C GLY A 70 -8.38 -4.04 -8.85
N LEU A 71 -9.33 -4.87 -9.27
CA LEU A 71 -9.10 -6.11 -10.02
C LEU A 71 -10.04 -6.13 -11.23
N SER A 72 -9.75 -6.96 -12.21
CA SER A 72 -10.59 -7.15 -13.39
C SER A 72 -12.03 -7.60 -13.08
N ASN A 73 -12.26 -8.20 -11.91
CA ASN A 73 -13.59 -8.61 -11.43
C ASN A 73 -14.24 -7.62 -10.44
N GLY A 74 -13.63 -6.45 -10.20
CA GLY A 74 -14.20 -5.40 -9.35
C GLY A 74 -13.22 -4.86 -8.31
N LYS A 75 -13.75 -4.17 -7.31
CA LYS A 75 -12.99 -3.51 -6.25
C LYS A 75 -13.08 -4.34 -4.96
N GLN A 76 -11.93 -4.61 -4.34
CA GLN A 76 -11.84 -5.19 -3.01
C GLN A 76 -11.35 -4.14 -2.02
N GLU A 77 -11.99 -4.05 -0.85
CA GLU A 77 -11.59 -3.15 0.23
C GLU A 77 -11.46 -3.94 1.53
N MET A 78 -10.36 -3.73 2.26
CA MET A 78 -10.12 -4.32 3.57
C MET A 78 -9.69 -3.22 4.54
N GLN A 79 -10.31 -3.22 5.72
CA GLN A 79 -9.90 -2.37 6.83
C GLN A 79 -9.18 -3.22 7.88
N ILE A 80 -7.96 -2.84 8.23
CA ILE A 80 -7.22 -3.44 9.32
C ILE A 80 -7.44 -2.56 10.55
N LYS A 81 -8.33 -3.03 11.44
CA LYS A 81 -8.67 -2.34 12.69
C LYS A 81 -8.49 -3.31 13.86
N PRO A 82 -7.30 -3.36 14.47
CA PRO A 82 -7.13 -4.11 15.71
C PRO A 82 -7.99 -3.48 16.81
N ASN A 83 -8.48 -4.29 17.74
CA ASN A 83 -9.29 -3.79 18.85
C ASN A 83 -8.51 -2.75 19.67
N LYS A 84 -9.07 -1.54 19.77
CA LYS A 84 -8.54 -0.41 20.54
C LYS A 84 -7.18 0.15 20.08
N VAL A 85 -6.69 -0.20 18.89
CA VAL A 85 -5.43 0.34 18.35
C VAL A 85 -5.72 1.28 17.18
N ARG A 86 -5.09 2.45 17.20
CA ARG A 86 -5.02 3.38 16.07
C ARG A 86 -3.57 3.43 15.59
N PHE A 87 -3.37 3.68 14.30
CA PHE A 87 -2.04 3.75 13.68
C PHE A 87 -1.49 5.18 13.53
N ASP A 88 -2.26 6.19 13.96
CA ASP A 88 -1.85 7.59 14.05
C ASP A 88 -1.31 7.97 15.44
N ASP A 89 -0.77 6.99 16.16
CA ASP A 89 -0.27 7.09 17.54
C ASP A 89 1.19 7.60 17.64
N ASN A 90 1.78 8.03 16.52
CA ASN A 90 3.18 8.43 16.42
C ASN A 90 4.19 7.33 16.82
N GLN A 91 3.80 6.06 16.73
CA GLN A 91 4.70 4.91 16.84
C GLN A 91 5.02 4.33 15.46
N TRP A 92 6.11 3.57 15.39
CA TRP A 92 6.47 2.85 14.17
C TRP A 92 5.60 1.60 14.02
N HIS A 93 4.97 1.46 12.86
CA HIS A 93 4.18 0.30 12.47
C HIS A 93 4.79 -0.36 11.24
N LYS A 94 4.83 -1.69 11.23
CA LYS A 94 5.25 -2.47 10.05
C LYS A 94 4.03 -2.87 9.24
N VAL A 95 4.06 -2.60 7.95
CA VAL A 95 3.09 -3.10 6.98
C VAL A 95 3.77 -4.15 6.13
N SER A 96 3.17 -5.34 6.04
CA SER A 96 3.57 -6.41 5.13
C SER A 96 2.36 -6.81 4.30
N ILE A 97 2.43 -6.62 2.99
CA ILE A 97 1.38 -6.98 2.05
C ILE A 97 1.92 -8.10 1.17
N HIS A 98 1.21 -9.22 1.16
CA HIS A 98 1.50 -10.37 0.32
C HIS A 98 0.32 -10.56 -0.63
N ARG A 99 0.52 -10.23 -1.91
CA ARG A 99 -0.45 -10.51 -2.97
C ARG A 99 -0.07 -11.85 -3.59
N ARG A 100 -1.02 -12.76 -3.76
CA ARG A 100 -0.86 -13.98 -4.54
C ARG A 100 -1.99 -14.05 -5.55
N ILE A 101 -1.65 -14.24 -6.82
CA ILE A 101 -2.66 -14.57 -7.83
C ILE A 101 -3.20 -15.95 -7.45
N GLN A 102 -4.47 -16.02 -7.07
CA GLN A 102 -5.19 -17.28 -7.01
C GLN A 102 -5.89 -17.45 -8.35
N GLU A 103 -5.45 -18.43 -9.14
CA GLU A 103 -6.30 -18.94 -10.21
C GLU A 103 -7.56 -19.47 -9.55
N VAL A 104 -8.70 -18.83 -9.82
CA VAL A 104 -10.00 -19.44 -9.55
C VAL A 104 -10.18 -20.48 -10.65
N SER A 105 -9.68 -21.69 -10.42
CA SER A 105 -10.06 -22.85 -11.23
C SER A 105 -11.58 -23.03 -11.07
N ALA A 106 -12.30 -22.92 -12.17
CA ALA A 106 -13.74 -23.18 -12.27
C ALA A 106 -14.06 -24.66 -11.95
#